data_AF-A0A6B3HCZ2-F1
#
_entry.id   AF-A0A6B3HCZ2-F1
#
_cell.length_a   1.000
_cell.length_b   1.000
_cell.length_c   1.000
_cell.angle_alpha   90.00
_cell.angle_beta   90.00
_cell.angle_gamma   90.00
#
_symmetry.space_group_name_H-M   'P 1'
#
loop_
_entity.id
_entity.type
_entity.pdbx_description
1 polymer ?
#
loop_
_entity_poly.entity_id
_entity_poly.type
_entity_poly.pdbx_seq_one_letter_code
_entity_poly.pdbx_strand_id
1 'polypeptide(L)' 'RPYYGEGSKTLAYEICEQLGWKLPDQIVIPIASGSQLTKIDKGFQELIKLGLVEDRPYKIFGAQAEGC' A
#
# COMPACT_ATOMS: atom_id res chain seq x y z
N ARG A 1 -10.66 -13.42 -4.31
CA ARG A 1 -11.66 -12.63 -3.54
C ARG A 1 -11.56 -11.15 -3.96
N PRO A 2 -12.22 -10.73 -5.05
CA PRO A 2 -12.03 -9.40 -5.64
C PRO A 2 -12.40 -8.27 -4.67
N TYR A 3 -13.58 -8.34 -4.04
CA TYR A 3 -14.05 -7.30 -3.10
C TYR A 3 -13.17 -7.18 -1.85
N TYR A 4 -12.67 -8.29 -1.32
CA TYR A 4 -11.75 -8.27 -0.18
C TYR A 4 -10.49 -7.46 -0.49
N GLY A 5 -9.92 -7.63 -1.68
CA GLY A 5 -8.74 -6.87 -2.10
C GLY A 5 -9.01 -5.38 -2.30
N GLU A 6 -10.20 -5.02 -2.79
CA GLU A 6 -10.61 -3.61 -2.91
C GLU A 6 -10.88 -2.96 -1.56
N GLY A 7 -11.27 -3.73 -0.54
CA GLY A 7 -11.28 -3.25 0.84
C GLY A 7 -9.86 -3.07 1.38
N SER A 8 -8.96 -4.04 1.17
CA SER A 8 -7.59 -3.97 1.72
C SER A 8 -6.77 -2.78 1.21
N LYS A 9 -7.03 -2.28 -0.01
CA LYS A 9 -6.30 -1.11 -0.54
C LYS A 9 -6.67 0.20 0.15
N THR A 10 -7.78 0.30 0.88
CA THR A 10 -8.17 1.56 1.55
C THR A 10 -7.17 1.97 2.61
N LEU A 11 -6.44 1.01 3.20
CA LEU A 11 -5.30 1.29 4.07
C LEU A 11 -4.25 2.18 3.39
N ALA A 12 -4.02 2.05 2.08
CA ALA A 12 -3.11 2.94 1.36
C ALA A 12 -3.62 4.39 1.33
N TYR A 13 -4.95 4.57 1.23
CA TYR A 13 -5.58 5.88 1.24
C TYR A 13 -5.48 6.52 2.62
N GLU A 14 -5.77 5.74 3.67
CA GLU A 14 -5.66 6.19 5.07
C GLU A 14 -4.22 6.57 5.41
N ILE A 15 -3.22 5.80 4.95
CA ILE A 15 -1.80 6.14 5.11
C ILE A 15 -1.47 7.48 4.46
N CYS A 16 -1.85 7.68 3.20
CA CYS A 16 -1.57 8.93 2.50
C CYS A 16 -2.31 10.11 3.14
N GLU A 17 -3.57 9.94 3.53
CA GLU A 17 -4.35 10.96 4.25
C GLU A 17 -3.65 11.39 5.54
N GLN A 18 -3.23 10.42 6.37
CA GLN A 18 -2.55 10.66 7.64
C GLN A 18 -1.16 11.29 7.47
N LEU A 19 -0.50 11.07 6.33
CA LEU A 19 0.77 11.70 5.96
C LEU A 19 0.60 13.07 5.27
N GLY A 20 -0.63 13.61 5.24
CA GLY A 20 -0.92 14.90 4.61
C GLY A 20 -0.90 14.83 3.09
N TRP A 21 -1.52 13.78 2.54
CA TRP A 21 -1.58 13.47 1.11
C TRP A 21 -0.20 13.29 0.47
N LYS A 22 0.64 12.48 1.13
CA LYS A 22 2.00 12.17 0.67
C LYS A 22 2.25 10.67 0.68
N LEU A 23 2.96 10.19 -0.34
CA LEU A 23 3.50 8.84 -0.37
C LEU A 23 4.64 8.70 0.66
N PRO A 24 4.67 7.62 1.46
CA PRO A 24 5.82 7.31 2.30
C PRO A 24 7.04 6.96 1.43
N ASP A 25 8.27 7.21 1.92
CA ASP A 25 9.47 6.72 1.22
C ASP A 25 9.55 5.19 1.24
N GLN A 26 9.10 4.60 2.36
CA GLN A 26 9.21 3.18 2.65
C GLN A 26 8.00 2.70 3.46
N ILE A 27 7.55 1.48 3.20
CA ILE A 27 6.52 0.82 4.00
C ILE A 27 6.89 -0.65 4.24
N VAL A 28 6.66 -1.13 5.45
CA VAL A 28 6.86 -2.53 5.85
C VAL A 28 5.49 -3.16 6.08
N ILE A 29 5.23 -4.28 5.41
CA ILE A 29 3.94 -4.99 5.46
C ILE A 29 4.19 -6.42 5.93
N PRO A 30 3.56 -6.89 7.02
CA PRO A 30 3.62 -8.28 7.39
C PRO A 30 2.97 -9.15 6.30
N ILE A 31 3.64 -10.21 5.90
CA ILE A 31 3.21 -11.06 4.79
C ILE A 31 2.96 -12.50 5.26
N ALA A 32 1.82 -13.02 4.79
CA ALA A 32 1.54 -14.45 4.70
C ALA A 32 1.32 -14.79 3.21
N SER A 33 0.11 -14.53 2.68
CA SER A 33 -0.19 -14.72 1.26
C SER A 33 0.35 -13.63 0.32
N GLY A 34 0.97 -12.57 0.86
CA GLY A 34 1.36 -11.38 0.08
C GLY A 34 0.20 -10.51 -0.41
N SER A 35 -1.06 -10.88 -0.16
CA SER A 35 -2.21 -10.15 -0.71
C SER A 35 -2.24 -8.68 -0.28
N GLN A 36 -2.04 -8.38 1.00
CA GLN A 36 -2.10 -7.00 1.50
C GLN A 36 -1.07 -6.10 0.83
N LEU A 37 0.16 -6.62 0.63
CA LEU A 37 1.26 -5.93 -0.04
C LEU A 37 0.84 -5.42 -1.42
N THR A 38 0.28 -6.31 -2.26
CA THR A 38 -0.16 -5.94 -3.60
C THR A 38 -1.32 -4.95 -3.62
N LYS A 39 -2.14 -4.91 -2.57
CA LYS A 39 -3.29 -3.99 -2.48
C LYS A 39 -2.89 -2.62 -1.98
N ILE A 40 -1.90 -2.52 -1.10
CA ILE A 40 -1.31 -1.23 -0.75
C ILE A 40 -0.67 -0.58 -1.98
N ASP A 41 0.11 -1.35 -2.75
CA ASP A 41 0.72 -0.86 -3.99
C ASP A 41 -0.32 -0.32 -4.98
N LYS A 42 -1.38 -1.11 -5.23
CA LYS A 42 -2.52 -0.68 -6.06
C LYS A 42 -3.16 0.62 -5.55
N GLY A 43 -3.34 0.76 -4.24
CA GLY A 43 -3.92 1.96 -3.64
C GLY A 43 -3.06 3.21 -3.86
N PHE A 44 -1.75 3.10 -3.68
CA PHE A 44 -0.81 4.19 -4.00
C PHE A 44 -0.85 4.54 -5.49
N GLN A 45 -0.80 3.54 -6.38
CA GLN A 45 -0.87 3.76 -7.84
C GLN A 45 -2.18 4.44 -8.27
N GLU A 46 -3.31 4.12 -7.64
CA GLU A 46 -4.58 4.79 -7.91
C GLU A 46 -4.58 6.26 -7.46
N LEU A 47 -4.02 6.57 -6.29
CA LEU A 47 -3.89 7.96 -5.83
C LEU A 47 -2.96 8.78 -6.74
N ILE A 48 -1.85 8.18 -7.19
CA ILE A 48 -0.93 8.78 -8.17
C ILE A 48 -1.67 9.06 -9.48
N LYS A 49 -2.37 8.06 -10.01
CA LYS A 49 -3.13 8.18 -11.26
C LYS A 49 -4.22 9.26 -11.19
N LEU A 50 -4.81 9.47 -10.03
CA LEU A 50 -5.81 10.52 -9.80
C LEU A 50 -5.19 11.90 -9.48
N GLY A 51 -3.86 12.00 -9.36
CA GLY A 51 -3.17 13.25 -9.02
C GLY A 51 -3.40 13.71 -7.58
N LEU A 52 -3.82 12.80 -6.68
CA LEU A 52 -4.07 13.10 -5.28
C LEU A 52 -2.78 13.11 -4.43
N VAL A 53 -1.72 12.48 -4.95
CA VAL A 53 -0.37 12.49 -4.37
C VAL A 53 0.65 12.65 -5.51
N GLU A 54 1.84 13.15 -5.17
CA GLU A 54 2.95 13.26 -6.13
C GLU A 54 3.43 11.87 -6.58
N ASP A 55 3.68 11.71 -7.88
CA ASP A 55 4.34 10.52 -8.42
C ASP A 55 5.82 10.56 -8.05
N ARG A 56 6.19 9.82 -7.01
CA ARG A 56 7.57 9.72 -6.53
C ARG A 56 7.91 8.28 -6.16
N PRO A 57 9.21 7.91 -6.21
CA PRO A 57 9.61 6.57 -5.81
C PRO A 57 9.27 6.26 -4.34
N TYR A 58 8.69 5.09 -4.11
CA TYR A 58 8.50 4.49 -2.79
C TYR A 58 8.96 3.03 -2.81
N LYS A 59 9.28 2.46 -1.65
CA LYS A 59 9.66 1.05 -1.52
C LYS A 59 8.72 0.30 -0.60
N ILE A 60 8.30 -0.89 -1.04
CA ILE A 60 7.49 -1.80 -0.23
C ILE A 60 8.36 -2.97 0.21
N PHE A 61 8.42 -3.20 1.52
CA PHE A 61 9.11 -4.32 2.15
C PHE A 61 8.09 -5.30 2.73
N GLY A 62 8.25 -6.59 2.42
CA GLY A 62 7.51 -7.65 3.08
C GLY A 62 8.26 -8.19 4.29
N ALA A 63 7.59 -8.39 5.42
CA ALA A 63 8.13 -9.08 6.59
C ALA A 63 7.39 -10.40 6.83
N GLN A 64 8.08 -11.54 6.67
CA GLN A 64 7.55 -12.87 6.99
C GLN A 64 8.23 -13.42 8.24
N ALA A 65 7.50 -14.18 9.05
CA ALA A 65 8.10 -14.89 10.18
C ALA A 65 9.07 -15.98 9.68
N GLU A 66 10.13 -16.23 10.45
CA GLU A 66 11.05 -17.32 10.18
C GLU A 66 10.31 -18.67 10.24
N GLY A 67 10.51 -19.53 9.24
CA GLY A 67 9.91 -20.87 9.18
C GLY A 67 8.48 -20.93 8.63
N CYS A 68 7.91 -19.84 8.12
CA CYS A 68 6.67 -19.82 7.32
C CYS A 68 6.91 -20.09 5.84
#